data_AF-A0A0K6IH05-F1
#
_entry.id   AF-A0A0K6IH05-F1
#
_cell.length_a   1.000
_cell.length_b   1.000
_cell.length_c   1.000
_cell.angle_alpha   90.00
_cell.angle_beta   90.00
_cell.angle_gamma   90.00
#
_symmetry.space_group_name_H-M   'P 1'
#
loop_
_entity.id
_entity.type
_entity.pdbx_description
1 polymer ?
#
loop_
_entity_poly.entity_id
_entity_poly.type
_entity_poly.pdbx_seq_one_letter_code
_entity_poly.pdbx_strand_id
1 'polypeptide(L)' 'MSNETEATPVLKNFFDRSIEEQQDFLQQTWCNECMEMDLGMKNPQEFEAGDRAWIEGECVKCGTKIITELVYEDDEV' A
#
# COMPACT_ATOMS: atom_id res chain seq x y z
N MET A 1 -19.41 -24.22 4.18
CA MET A 1 -18.74 -24.31 2.86
C MET A 1 -18.25 -22.92 2.54
N SER A 2 -16.97 -22.84 2.19
CA SER A 2 -16.15 -21.64 2.08
C SER A 2 -16.75 -20.62 1.13
N ASN A 3 -17.27 -19.50 1.65
CA ASN A 3 -17.37 -18.28 0.86
C ASN A 3 -16.05 -17.54 1.02
N GLU A 4 -15.01 -18.10 0.41
CA GLU A 4 -13.82 -17.32 0.09
C GLU A 4 -14.26 -16.43 -1.07
N THR A 5 -14.62 -15.19 -0.76
CA THR A 5 -14.82 -14.15 -1.77
C THR A 5 -13.48 -13.98 -2.47
N GLU A 6 -13.26 -14.71 -3.57
CA GLU A 6 -12.14 -14.52 -4.49
C GLU A 6 -12.32 -13.17 -5.19
N ALA A 7 -12.17 -12.08 -4.43
CA ALA A 7 -12.15 -10.75 -5.00
C ALA A 7 -10.88 -10.65 -5.85
N THR A 8 -11.06 -10.55 -7.16
CA THR A 8 -9.94 -10.34 -8.09
C THR A 8 -9.36 -8.95 -7.82
N PRO A 9 -8.03 -8.81 -7.58
CA PRO A 9 -7.43 -7.51 -7.36
C PRO A 9 -7.60 -6.62 -8.58
N VAL A 10 -8.15 -5.43 -8.36
CA VAL A 10 -8.29 -4.37 -9.34
C VAL A 10 -7.15 -3.38 -9.12
N LEU A 11 -6.41 -3.07 -10.18
CA LEU A 11 -5.40 -2.01 -10.16
C LEU A 11 -6.09 -0.65 -10.03
N LYS A 12 -5.71 0.10 -8.99
CA LYS A 12 -6.16 1.45 -8.70
C LYS A 12 -5.05 2.45 -9.01
N ASN A 13 -5.44 3.71 -9.20
CA ASN A 13 -4.50 4.78 -9.42
C ASN A 13 -4.06 5.37 -8.08
N PHE A 14 -2.81 5.09 -7.68
CA PHE A 14 -2.22 5.65 -6.46
C PHE A 14 -2.24 7.20 -6.44
N PHE A 15 -2.17 7.83 -7.61
CA PHE A 15 -2.16 9.30 -7.73
C PHE A 15 -3.54 9.95 -7.54
N ASP A 16 -4.61 9.15 -7.35
CA ASP A 16 -5.93 9.67 -6.98
C ASP A 16 -6.00 10.03 -5.49
N ARG A 17 -5.04 9.57 -4.67
CA ARG A 17 -4.90 9.99 -3.26
C ARG A 17 -4.57 11.47 -3.14
N SER A 18 -4.78 12.03 -1.94
CA SER A 18 -4.33 13.39 -1.66
C SER A 18 -2.80 13.50 -1.75
N ILE A 19 -2.30 14.70 -2.06
CA ILE A 19 -0.85 14.94 -2.19
C ILE A 19 -0.12 14.59 -0.89
N GLU A 20 -0.74 14.85 0.26
CA GLU A 20 -0.18 14.55 1.58
C GLU A 20 -0.02 13.04 1.78
N GLU A 21 -1.07 12.25 1.54
CA GLU A 21 -0.98 10.80 1.62
C GLU A 21 0.02 10.22 0.61
N GLN A 22 0.08 10.77 -0.61
CA GLN A 22 1.07 10.35 -1.59
C GLN A 22 2.49 10.57 -1.06
N GLN A 23 2.78 11.72 -0.46
CA GLN A 23 4.08 12.00 0.14
C GLN A 23 4.39 11.05 1.29
N ASP A 24 3.40 10.74 2.13
CA ASP A 24 3.57 9.81 3.24
C ASP A 24 3.96 8.42 2.76
N PHE A 25 3.26 7.84 1.77
CA PHE A 25 3.65 6.54 1.25
C PHE A 25 4.98 6.57 0.47
N LEU A 26 5.33 7.69 -0.17
CA LEU A 26 6.57 7.84 -0.92
C LEU A 26 7.79 8.14 -0.05
N GLN A 27 7.61 8.59 1.20
CA GLN A 27 8.70 8.95 2.11
C GLN A 27 8.71 8.10 3.37
N GLN A 28 7.56 7.95 4.02
CA GLN A 28 7.39 7.28 5.32
C GLN A 28 7.14 5.78 5.18
N THR A 29 7.96 5.10 4.36
CA THR A 29 7.84 3.66 4.15
C THR A 29 8.79 2.87 5.04
N TRP A 30 8.27 1.87 5.75
CA TRP A 30 9.08 0.86 6.43
C TRP A 30 9.55 -0.22 5.45
N CYS A 31 10.84 -0.55 5.47
CA CYS A 31 11.37 -1.68 4.72
C CYS A 31 11.86 -2.78 5.66
N ASN A 32 11.29 -3.98 5.56
CA ASN A 32 11.70 -5.14 6.36
C ASN A 32 13.15 -5.61 6.07
N GLU A 33 13.64 -5.40 4.85
CA GLU A 33 15.01 -5.78 4.47
C GLU A 33 16.04 -4.82 5.08
N CYS A 34 15.74 -3.52 5.08
CA CYS A 34 16.61 -2.52 5.70
C CYS A 34 16.39 -2.38 7.21
N MET A 35 15.24 -2.84 7.72
CA MET A 35 14.78 -2.65 9.10
C MET A 35 14.79 -1.18 9.53
N GLU A 36 14.42 -0.29 8.61
CA GLU A 36 14.41 1.16 8.81
C GLU A 36 13.07 1.76 8.34
N MET A 37 12.64 2.82 9.03
CA MET A 37 11.52 3.69 8.63
C MET A 37 12.02 4.83 7.75
N ASP A 38 11.08 5.53 7.10
CA ASP A 38 11.33 6.75 6.33
C ASP A 38 12.30 6.58 5.14
N LEU A 39 12.36 5.39 4.56
CA LEU A 39 13.21 5.13 3.39
C LEU A 39 12.59 5.54 2.06
N GLY A 40 11.27 5.64 2.05
CA GLY A 40 10.48 5.90 0.87
C GLY A 40 10.32 4.72 -0.08
N MET A 41 9.30 4.87 -0.94
CA MET A 41 8.88 3.90 -1.94
C MET A 41 8.94 4.53 -3.33
N LYS A 42 9.36 3.75 -4.33
CA LYS A 42 9.26 4.09 -5.75
C LYS A 42 8.33 3.12 -6.46
N ASN A 43 7.81 3.54 -7.62
CA ASN A 43 6.86 2.78 -8.41
C ASN A 43 5.60 2.33 -7.62
N PRO A 44 4.92 3.23 -6.88
CA PRO A 44 3.74 2.84 -6.12
C PRO A 44 2.60 2.41 -7.05
N GLN A 45 2.00 1.26 -6.75
CA GLN A 45 0.83 0.71 -7.42
C GLN A 45 -0.18 0.30 -6.37
N GLU A 46 -1.38 0.83 -6.49
CA GLU A 46 -2.46 0.52 -5.55
C GLU A 46 -3.34 -0.58 -6.10
N PHE A 47 -3.81 -1.44 -5.20
CA PHE A 47 -4.71 -2.54 -5.51
C PHE A 47 -5.84 -2.59 -4.50
N GLU A 48 -7.01 -2.99 -5.00
CA GLU A 48 -8.21 -3.20 -4.19
C GLU A 48 -8.83 -4.55 -4.53
N ALA A 49 -9.15 -5.34 -3.52
CA ALA A 49 -9.79 -6.64 -3.65
C ALA A 49 -10.83 -6.84 -2.54
N GLY A 50 -12.10 -6.58 -2.88
CA GLY A 50 -13.20 -6.67 -1.91
C GLY A 50 -13.02 -5.61 -0.83
N ASP A 51 -12.89 -6.04 0.42
CA ASP A 51 -12.70 -5.16 1.58
C ASP A 51 -11.22 -4.90 1.91
N ARG A 52 -10.29 -5.34 1.06
CA ARG A 52 -8.85 -5.14 1.26
C ARG A 52 -8.30 -4.20 0.21
N ALA A 53 -7.53 -3.21 0.64
CA ALA A 53 -6.73 -2.37 -0.24
C ALA A 53 -5.26 -2.40 0.21
N TRP A 54 -4.34 -2.35 -0.74
CA TRP A 54 -2.91 -2.28 -0.44
C TRP A 54 -2.14 -1.54 -1.54
N ILE A 55 -0.99 -1.01 -1.17
CA ILE A 55 -0.04 -0.39 -2.09
C ILE A 55 1.18 -1.29 -2.18
N GLU A 56 1.61 -1.59 -3.40
CA GLU A 56 2.89 -2.22 -3.68
C GLU A 56 3.85 -1.20 -4.27
N GLY A 57 5.11 -1.28 -3.87
CA GLY A 57 6.18 -0.58 -4.58
C GLY A 57 7.53 -1.15 -4.19
N GLU A 58 8.59 -0.40 -4.47
CA GLU A 58 9.96 -0.81 -4.20
C GLU A 58 10.62 0.15 -3.23
N CYS A 59 11.41 -0.37 -2.29
CA CYS A 59 12.25 0.46 -1.43
C CYS A 59 13.22 1.30 -2.27
N VAL A 60 13.32 2.59 -1.99
CA VAL A 60 14.29 3.46 -2.67
C VAL A 60 15.74 3.06 -2.33
N LYS A 61 15.98 2.56 -1.11
CA LYS A 61 17.32 2.20 -0.60
C LYS A 61 17.83 0.86 -1.14
N CYS A 62 17.07 -0.23 -0.98
CA CYS A 62 17.50 -1.57 -1.36
C CYS A 62 16.83 -2.13 -2.62
N GLY A 63 15.75 -1.51 -3.10
CA GLY A 63 14.98 -2.02 -4.25
C GLY A 63 14.06 -3.21 -3.95
N THR A 64 14.02 -3.70 -2.71
CA THR A 64 13.11 -4.79 -2.32
C THR A 64 11.66 -4.35 -2.41
N LYS A 65 10.77 -5.27 -2.82
CA LYS A 65 9.32 -5.04 -2.86
C LYS A 65 8.79 -4.76 -1.45
N ILE A 66 8.09 -3.64 -1.29
CA ILE A 66 7.37 -3.27 -0.08
C ILE A 66 5.88 -3.33 -0.38
N ILE A 67 5.11 -3.85 0.56
CA ILE A 67 3.65 -3.91 0.49
C ILE A 67 3.11 -3.23 1.75
N THR A 68 2.23 -2.26 1.56
CA THR A 68 1.57 -1.50 2.62
C THR A 68 0.07 -1.75 2.53
N GLU A 69 -0.48 -2.46 3.52
CA GLU A 69 -1.92 -2.68 3.63
C GLU A 69 -2.61 -1.42 4.13
N LEU A 70 -3.70 -1.05 3.47
CA LEU A 70 -4.51 0.11 3.80
C LEU A 70 -5.67 -0.36 4.66
N VAL A 71 -5.66 0.05 5.92
CA VAL A 71 -6.73 -0.23 6.86
C VAL A 71 -7.52 1.05 7.05
N TYR A 72 -8.74 1.07 6.55
CA TYR A 72 -9.71 2.10 6.89
C TYR A 72 -10.41 1.61 8.16
N GLU A 73 -10.21 2.30 9.29
CA GLU A 73 -11.12 2.11 10.42
C GLU A 73 -12.48 2.60 9.92
N ASP A 74 -13.42 1.67 9.70
CA ASP A 74 -14.82 2.03 9.55
C ASP A 74 -15.18 2.77 10.84
N ASP A 75 -15.23 4.11 10.77
CA ASP A 75 -15.77 4.94 11.84
C ASP A 75 -17.17 4.42 12.14
N GLU A 76 -17.31 3.63 13.21
CA GLU A 76 -18.59 3.23 13.80
C GLU A 76 -19.34 4.51 14.18
N VAL A 77 -20.19 5.01 13.28
CA VAL A 77 -21.15 6.11 13.51
C VAL A 77 -22.40 5.64 14.23
#